data_AF-A0A3R7X3N4-F1
#
_entry.id   AF-A0A3R7X3N4-F1
#
_cell.length_a   1.000
_cell.length_b   1.000
_cell.length_c   1.000
_cell.angle_alpha   90.00
_cell.angle_beta   90.00
_cell.angle_gamma   90.00
#
_symmetry.space_group_name_H-M   'P 1'
#
loop_
_entity.id
_entity.type
_entity.pdbx_description
1 polymer ?
#
loop_
_entity_poly.entity_id
_entity_poly.type
_entity_poly.pdbx_seq_one_letter_code
_entity_poly.pdbx_strand_id
1 'polypeptide(L)'
;MSIEITAGFILAVTGAGLAVGLSAIGSGIGVGIAGATGAGVIAIKPEKFGQALVFQAVPQTQGMYGLLVAVLILLSTGVIGGGGGEVSTAMGLAALGAGLAAGIAGISAIGQGIAASAGIATSSEREESMGRSLVFSVIPETQAIYGLLVAILIMAFTGMLTGEEIATTATGLAAIGCALAIGIAGISAIGQGIAAAAGSAASAEHEASFGRSLVFSVIPETQAIYGLLVAILIMAFTGMIAGDPVSDAAFGIAAIGCGFAIGLAGLSAIGQGIAAAAGAAVSAERTESFGRSLVFSVIPETQAIYGLLVAILIMAFTGMITRDLVPTLAAGFAAVAAGIAVGFAALSAIGQGIAASAGIATTSEREETFGKGLVFTVIPETQAIYGLLVAILVMAFTGIITRDVTATAAAGLAAIGAGFAVGLAGLSAIGQGMTAAAGIGAVARRPASMGQSLVFAVMAETFAIFGLLVAILIMFGIGLFGGV
;
A
#
# COMPACT_ATOMS: atom_id res chain seq x y z
N MET A 1 -40.31 17.14 4.69
CA MET A 1 -39.50 16.58 5.77
C MET A 1 -38.08 17.08 5.56
N SER A 2 -37.60 17.99 6.40
CA SER A 2 -36.23 18.50 6.32
C SER A 2 -35.25 17.40 6.71
N ILE A 3 -34.21 17.18 5.91
CA ILE A 3 -33.12 16.27 6.27
C ILE A 3 -32.42 16.86 7.50
N GLU A 4 -32.38 16.10 8.59
CA GLU A 4 -31.68 16.51 9.81
C GLU A 4 -30.18 16.24 9.66
N ILE A 5 -29.35 17.26 9.88
CA ILE A 5 -27.89 17.15 9.71
C ILE A 5 -27.31 16.50 10.98
N THR A 6 -27.29 15.17 11.00
CA THR A 6 -26.69 14.38 12.09
C THR A 6 -25.20 14.09 11.84
N ALA A 7 -24.50 13.61 12.86
CA ALA A 7 -23.10 13.19 12.71
C ALA A 7 -22.93 12.08 11.66
N GLY A 8 -23.85 11.11 11.64
CA GLY A 8 -23.86 10.03 10.64
C GLY A 8 -24.05 10.56 9.21
N PHE A 9 -24.97 11.51 9.04
CA PHE A 9 -25.20 12.17 7.75
C PHE A 9 -23.94 12.91 7.26
N ILE A 10 -23.28 13.67 8.13
CA ILE A 10 -22.03 14.39 7.80
C ILE A 10 -20.95 13.40 7.35
N LEU A 11 -20.76 12.30 8.09
CA LEU A 11 -19.76 11.29 7.76
C LEU A 11 -20.04 10.62 6.42
N ALA A 12 -21.30 10.32 6.11
CA ALA A 12 -21.66 9.69 4.84
C ALA A 12 -21.43 10.61 3.64
N VAL A 13 -21.87 11.87 3.70
CA VAL A 13 -21.62 12.84 2.63
C VAL A 13 -20.13 13.12 2.47
N THR A 14 -19.38 13.13 3.58
CA THR A 14 -17.91 13.22 3.54
C THR A 14 -17.30 12.00 2.85
N GLY A 15 -17.78 10.79 3.14
CA GLY A 15 -17.37 9.55 2.46
C GLY A 15 -17.60 9.62 0.94
N ALA A 16 -18.79 10.06 0.50
CA ALA A 16 -19.08 10.26 -0.91
C ALA A 16 -18.15 11.31 -1.56
N GLY A 17 -17.89 12.42 -0.88
CA GLY A 17 -16.97 13.46 -1.35
C GLY A 17 -15.53 12.95 -1.49
N LEU A 18 -15.05 12.17 -0.52
CA LEU A 18 -13.70 11.58 -0.55
C LEU A 18 -13.58 10.49 -1.63
N ALA A 19 -14.64 9.71 -1.87
CA ALA A 19 -14.66 8.69 -2.92
C ALA A 19 -14.39 9.30 -4.30
N VAL A 20 -15.08 10.38 -4.66
CA VAL A 20 -14.89 11.09 -5.94
C VAL A 20 -13.61 11.94 -5.91
N GLY A 21 -13.37 12.69 -4.83
CA GLY A 21 -12.27 13.64 -4.78
C GLY A 21 -10.90 12.96 -4.94
N LEU A 22 -10.65 11.89 -4.18
CA LEU A 22 -9.38 11.18 -4.23
C LEU A 22 -9.19 10.39 -5.53
N SER A 23 -10.25 9.74 -6.03
CA SER A 23 -10.17 8.99 -7.29
C SER A 23 -10.01 9.90 -8.52
N ALA A 24 -10.63 11.09 -8.49
CA ALA A 24 -10.48 12.11 -9.53
C ALA A 24 -9.07 12.71 -9.54
N ILE A 25 -8.43 12.88 -8.37
CA ILE A 25 -7.01 13.28 -8.30
C ILE A 25 -6.14 12.23 -8.98
N GLY A 26 -6.30 10.95 -8.62
CA GLY A 26 -5.57 9.85 -9.25
C GLY A 26 -5.74 9.81 -10.77
N SER A 27 -7.00 9.85 -11.23
CA SER A 27 -7.34 9.80 -12.65
C SER A 27 -6.83 11.03 -13.41
N GLY A 28 -7.00 12.22 -12.84
CA GLY A 28 -6.53 13.46 -13.44
C GLY A 28 -5.01 13.47 -13.63
N ILE A 29 -4.25 13.00 -12.63
CA ILE A 29 -2.79 12.85 -12.74
C ILE A 29 -2.43 11.78 -13.78
N GLY A 30 -3.05 10.59 -13.72
CA GLY A 30 -2.78 9.50 -14.66
C GLY A 30 -3.05 9.87 -16.12
N VAL A 31 -4.20 10.48 -16.38
CA VAL A 31 -4.58 11.02 -17.70
C VAL A 31 -3.63 12.14 -18.13
N GLY A 32 -3.20 13.00 -17.20
CA GLY A 32 -2.23 14.06 -17.47
C GLY A 32 -0.86 13.53 -17.88
N ILE A 33 -0.35 12.48 -17.21
CA ILE A 33 0.91 11.81 -17.56
C ILE A 33 0.84 11.23 -18.97
N ALA A 34 -0.20 10.45 -19.28
CA ALA A 34 -0.38 9.88 -20.62
C ALA A 34 -0.61 10.97 -21.69
N GLY A 35 -1.40 12.00 -21.37
CA GLY A 35 -1.73 13.11 -22.28
C GLY A 35 -0.51 13.97 -22.64
N ALA A 36 0.42 14.21 -21.71
CA ALA A 36 1.66 14.93 -21.98
C ALA A 36 2.52 14.19 -23.01
N THR A 37 2.67 12.87 -22.86
CA THR A 37 3.39 12.04 -23.83
C THR A 37 2.65 11.96 -25.17
N GLY A 38 1.32 11.83 -25.14
CA GLY A 38 0.47 11.89 -26.32
C GLY A 38 0.66 13.17 -27.12
N ALA A 39 0.63 14.33 -26.46
CA ALA A 39 0.85 15.63 -27.10
C ALA A 39 2.24 15.73 -27.76
N GLY A 40 3.29 15.23 -27.08
CA GLY A 40 4.64 15.16 -27.62
C GLY A 40 4.73 14.29 -28.88
N VAL A 41 4.09 13.13 -28.88
CA VAL A 41 4.03 12.23 -30.04
C VAL A 41 3.24 12.86 -31.19
N ILE A 42 2.05 13.40 -30.93
CA ILE A 42 1.15 13.97 -31.95
C ILE A 42 1.79 15.18 -32.65
N ALA A 43 2.60 15.97 -31.94
CA ALA A 43 3.31 17.11 -32.52
C ALA A 43 4.27 16.72 -33.66
N ILE A 44 4.78 15.48 -33.64
CA ILE A 44 5.70 14.94 -34.65
C ILE A 44 4.96 13.99 -35.61
N LYS A 45 3.99 13.21 -35.09
CA LYS A 45 3.24 12.17 -35.81
C LYS A 45 1.72 12.34 -35.61
N PRO A 46 1.06 13.29 -36.30
CA PRO A 46 -0.37 13.60 -36.10
C PRO A 46 -1.31 12.40 -36.31
N GLU A 47 -0.95 11.49 -37.20
CA GLU A 47 -1.69 10.26 -37.49
C GLU A 47 -1.81 9.30 -36.30
N LYS A 48 -0.96 9.48 -35.26
CA LYS A 48 -1.01 8.68 -34.01
C LYS A 48 -2.04 9.16 -33.00
N PHE A 49 -2.83 10.18 -33.32
CA PHE A 49 -3.83 10.75 -32.43
C PHE A 49 -4.77 9.69 -31.81
N GLY A 50 -5.34 8.81 -32.63
CA GLY A 50 -6.26 7.77 -32.15
C GLY A 50 -5.60 6.78 -31.19
N GLN A 51 -4.36 6.39 -31.48
CA GLN A 51 -3.58 5.50 -30.62
C GLN A 51 -3.24 6.17 -29.27
N ALA A 52 -2.79 7.43 -29.30
CA ALA A 52 -2.52 8.19 -28.08
C ALA A 52 -3.78 8.35 -27.22
N LEU A 53 -4.93 8.58 -27.85
CA LEU A 53 -6.22 8.69 -27.17
C LEU A 53 -6.62 7.39 -26.46
N VAL A 54 -6.38 6.23 -27.07
CA VAL A 54 -6.65 4.92 -26.45
C VAL A 54 -5.90 4.79 -25.13
N PHE A 55 -4.58 5.01 -25.12
CA PHE A 55 -3.79 4.92 -23.91
C PHE A 55 -4.15 6.00 -22.88
N GLN A 56 -4.42 7.24 -23.32
CA GLN A 56 -4.83 8.31 -22.42
C GLN A 56 -6.21 8.06 -21.76
N ALA A 57 -7.07 7.25 -22.38
CA ALA A 57 -8.37 6.89 -21.81
C ALA A 57 -8.25 5.83 -20.69
N VAL A 58 -7.19 5.02 -20.70
CA VAL A 58 -7.03 3.89 -19.77
C VAL A 58 -7.06 4.34 -18.29
N PRO A 59 -6.37 5.41 -17.85
CA PRO A 59 -6.40 5.86 -16.44
C PRO A 59 -7.69 6.56 -15.97
N GLN A 60 -8.76 6.59 -16.77
CA GLN A 60 -10.02 7.26 -16.42
C GLN A 60 -10.96 6.38 -15.57
N THR A 61 -10.80 5.05 -15.60
CA THR A 61 -11.78 4.13 -15.00
C THR A 61 -11.86 4.28 -13.47
N GLN A 62 -10.74 4.59 -12.82
CA GLN A 62 -10.66 4.84 -11.37
C GLN A 62 -11.58 5.97 -10.91
N GLY A 63 -11.65 7.06 -11.68
CA GLY A 63 -12.53 8.19 -11.40
C GLY A 63 -14.00 7.80 -11.48
N MET A 64 -14.34 6.91 -12.44
CA MET A 64 -15.69 6.36 -12.57
C MET A 64 -16.05 5.44 -11.41
N TYR A 65 -15.10 4.66 -10.87
CA TYR A 65 -15.33 3.84 -9.68
C TYR A 65 -15.61 4.69 -8.44
N GLY A 66 -14.85 5.75 -8.21
CA GLY A 66 -15.13 6.66 -7.10
C GLY A 66 -16.46 7.41 -7.26
N LEU A 67 -16.81 7.81 -8.49
CA LEU A 67 -18.13 8.37 -8.80
C LEU A 67 -19.27 7.39 -8.52
N LEU A 68 -19.12 6.14 -8.93
CA LEU A 68 -20.10 5.10 -8.66
C LEU A 68 -20.34 4.95 -7.15
N VAL A 69 -19.27 4.83 -6.36
CA VAL A 69 -19.38 4.69 -4.89
C VAL A 69 -20.02 5.91 -4.26
N ALA A 70 -19.66 7.13 -4.68
CA ALA A 70 -20.28 8.34 -4.17
C ALA A 70 -21.78 8.40 -4.49
N VAL A 71 -22.18 8.08 -5.72
CA VAL A 71 -23.59 8.04 -6.11
C VAL A 71 -24.35 7.01 -5.29
N LEU A 72 -23.79 5.80 -5.11
CA LEU A 72 -24.42 4.77 -4.29
C LEU A 72 -24.58 5.22 -2.83
N ILE A 73 -23.58 5.85 -2.22
CA ILE A 73 -23.68 6.39 -0.86
C ILE A 73 -24.79 7.43 -0.78
N LEU A 74 -24.81 8.41 -1.70
CA LEU A 74 -25.78 9.51 -1.67
C LEU A 74 -27.23 9.05 -1.90
N LEU A 75 -27.42 8.02 -2.72
CA LEU A 75 -28.72 7.38 -2.93
C LEU A 75 -29.14 6.60 -1.67
N SER A 76 -28.25 5.78 -1.11
CA SER A 76 -28.53 4.97 0.08
C SER A 76 -28.82 5.81 1.33
N THR A 77 -28.19 6.98 1.48
CA THR A 77 -28.45 7.88 2.60
C THR A 77 -29.60 8.86 2.36
N GLY A 78 -30.28 8.76 1.20
CA GLY A 78 -31.42 9.61 0.85
C GLY A 78 -31.07 11.10 0.63
N VAL A 79 -29.79 11.42 0.45
CA VAL A 79 -29.34 12.78 0.06
C VAL A 79 -29.87 13.11 -1.33
N ILE A 80 -29.85 12.13 -2.21
CA ILE A 80 -30.40 12.19 -3.56
C ILE A 80 -31.50 11.12 -3.64
N GLY A 81 -32.72 11.48 -4.05
CA GLY A 81 -33.85 10.55 -4.21
C GLY A 81 -35.00 10.76 -3.21
N GLY A 82 -34.73 11.35 -2.05
CA GLY A 82 -35.75 11.65 -1.02
C GLY A 82 -36.27 10.38 -0.32
N GLY A 83 -36.46 10.47 1.01
CA GLY A 83 -36.95 9.34 1.82
C GLY A 83 -35.90 8.67 2.72
N GLY A 84 -34.70 9.26 2.86
CA GLY A 84 -33.72 8.79 3.84
C GLY A 84 -34.21 8.98 5.27
N GLY A 85 -34.25 7.89 6.04
CA GLY A 85 -34.34 7.95 7.50
C GLY A 85 -33.08 8.58 8.10
N GLU A 86 -33.09 8.75 9.42
CA GLU A 86 -31.92 9.27 10.14
C GLU A 86 -30.70 8.35 9.92
N VAL A 87 -29.61 8.90 9.38
CA VAL A 87 -28.37 8.12 9.20
C VAL A 87 -27.65 8.04 10.55
N SER A 88 -27.52 6.82 11.08
CA SER A 88 -26.79 6.59 12.32
C SER A 88 -25.30 6.89 12.17
N THR A 89 -24.62 7.15 13.29
CA THR A 89 -23.17 7.37 13.29
C THR A 89 -22.40 6.12 12.82
N ALA A 90 -22.91 4.91 13.14
CA ALA A 90 -22.31 3.65 12.70
C ALA A 90 -22.37 3.50 11.18
N MET A 91 -23.53 3.79 10.58
CA MET A 91 -23.72 3.79 9.14
C MET A 91 -22.89 4.88 8.45
N GLY A 92 -22.78 6.07 9.07
CA GLY A 92 -21.93 7.15 8.59
C GLY A 92 -20.44 6.78 8.54
N LEU A 93 -19.92 6.11 9.57
CA LEU A 93 -18.54 5.58 9.59
C LEU A 93 -18.32 4.51 8.51
N ALA A 94 -19.32 3.64 8.29
CA ALA A 94 -19.27 2.66 7.19
C ALA A 94 -19.21 3.34 5.82
N ALA A 95 -20.01 4.38 5.59
CA ALA A 95 -19.98 5.16 4.35
C ALA A 95 -18.65 5.88 4.15
N LEU A 96 -18.08 6.43 5.22
CA LEU A 96 -16.74 7.00 5.19
C LEU A 96 -15.69 5.94 4.81
N GLY A 97 -15.75 4.75 5.41
CA GLY A 97 -14.89 3.61 5.06
C GLY A 97 -15.02 3.21 3.60
N ALA A 98 -16.23 3.01 3.11
CA ALA A 98 -16.48 2.67 1.70
C ALA A 98 -15.92 3.75 0.74
N GLY A 99 -16.13 5.03 1.07
CA GLY A 99 -15.62 6.14 0.29
C GLY A 99 -14.09 6.22 0.28
N LEU A 100 -13.44 6.02 1.43
CA LEU A 100 -11.98 5.97 1.53
C LEU A 100 -11.40 4.76 0.77
N ALA A 101 -12.05 3.60 0.82
CA ALA A 101 -11.60 2.39 0.14
C ALA A 101 -11.51 2.60 -1.37
N ALA A 102 -12.57 3.13 -1.99
CA ALA A 102 -12.58 3.43 -3.42
C ALA A 102 -11.75 4.67 -3.77
N GLY A 103 -11.82 5.71 -2.94
CA GLY A 103 -11.12 6.98 -3.19
C GLY A 103 -9.60 6.84 -3.16
N ILE A 104 -9.04 6.29 -2.08
CA ILE A 104 -7.58 6.11 -1.96
C ILE A 104 -7.09 5.08 -2.98
N ALA A 105 -7.79 3.95 -3.16
CA ALA A 105 -7.41 2.98 -4.19
C ALA A 105 -7.47 3.59 -5.61
N GLY A 106 -8.31 4.59 -5.86
CA GLY A 106 -8.37 5.33 -7.12
C GLY A 106 -7.10 6.12 -7.46
N ILE A 107 -6.21 6.35 -6.49
CA ILE A 107 -4.86 6.92 -6.73
C ILE A 107 -4.01 5.98 -7.61
N SER A 108 -4.37 4.69 -7.70
CA SER A 108 -3.73 3.71 -8.59
C SER A 108 -3.67 4.14 -10.06
N ALA A 109 -4.57 5.01 -10.52
CA ALA A 109 -4.54 5.59 -11.86
C ALA A 109 -3.21 6.29 -12.20
N ILE A 110 -2.44 6.74 -11.21
CA ILE A 110 -1.09 7.29 -11.45
C ILE A 110 -0.17 6.22 -12.06
N GLY A 111 -0.17 5.00 -11.51
CA GLY A 111 0.59 3.88 -12.03
C GLY A 111 0.15 3.48 -13.45
N GLN A 112 -1.16 3.46 -13.65
CA GLN A 112 -1.78 3.22 -14.96
C GLN A 112 -1.35 4.28 -15.99
N GLY A 113 -1.29 5.56 -15.60
CA GLY A 113 -0.80 6.65 -16.44
C GLY A 113 0.67 6.53 -16.81
N ILE A 114 1.53 6.08 -15.88
CA ILE A 114 2.95 5.81 -16.13
C ILE A 114 3.11 4.70 -17.20
N ALA A 115 2.38 3.59 -17.04
CA ALA A 115 2.42 2.48 -17.98
C ALA A 115 1.83 2.88 -19.36
N ALA A 116 0.70 3.60 -19.37
CA ALA A 116 0.07 4.12 -20.59
C ALA A 116 0.98 5.11 -21.33
N SER A 117 1.68 5.99 -20.62
CA SER A 117 2.66 6.90 -21.21
C SER A 117 3.79 6.15 -21.92
N ALA A 118 4.35 5.11 -21.28
CA ALA A 118 5.35 4.27 -21.94
C ALA A 118 4.76 3.56 -23.17
N GLY A 119 3.51 3.07 -23.08
CA GLY A 119 2.80 2.47 -24.20
C GLY A 119 2.59 3.42 -25.38
N ILE A 120 2.30 4.70 -25.13
CA ILE A 120 2.22 5.73 -26.19
C ILE A 120 3.57 5.89 -26.87
N ALA A 121 4.64 6.07 -26.09
CA ALA A 121 5.99 6.27 -26.63
C ALA A 121 6.42 5.09 -27.51
N THR A 122 6.33 3.86 -26.99
CA THR A 122 6.76 2.65 -27.70
C THR A 122 5.89 2.35 -28.91
N SER A 123 4.57 2.45 -28.77
CA SER A 123 3.63 2.10 -29.85
C SER A 123 3.59 3.15 -30.97
N SER A 124 4.03 4.38 -30.69
CA SER A 124 4.21 5.43 -31.70
C SER A 124 5.38 5.15 -32.64
N GLU A 125 6.37 4.38 -32.18
CA GLU A 125 7.54 3.96 -32.96
C GLU A 125 7.35 2.57 -33.56
N ARG A 126 6.70 1.67 -32.82
CA ARG A 126 6.49 0.26 -33.19
C ARG A 126 5.03 -0.15 -33.01
N GLU A 127 4.23 -0.03 -34.06
CA GLU A 127 2.80 -0.35 -34.00
C GLU A 127 2.50 -1.79 -33.58
N GLU A 128 3.36 -2.74 -33.96
CA GLU A 128 3.28 -4.16 -33.56
C GLU A 128 3.37 -4.36 -32.04
N SER A 129 3.93 -3.40 -31.29
CA SER A 129 4.02 -3.46 -29.83
C SER A 129 2.76 -2.96 -29.13
N MET A 130 1.78 -2.40 -29.86
CA MET A 130 0.60 -1.78 -29.26
C MET A 130 -0.19 -2.73 -28.37
N GLY A 131 -0.47 -3.95 -28.82
CA GLY A 131 -1.24 -4.92 -28.04
C GLY A 131 -0.54 -5.28 -26.72
N ARG A 132 0.78 -5.48 -26.75
CA ARG A 132 1.59 -5.79 -25.56
C ARG A 132 1.68 -4.60 -24.61
N SER A 133 1.89 -3.40 -25.15
CA SER A 133 1.88 -2.14 -24.40
C SER A 133 0.53 -1.87 -23.72
N LEU A 134 -0.59 -2.21 -24.39
CA LEU A 134 -1.92 -2.10 -23.80
C LEU A 134 -2.11 -3.06 -22.63
N VAL A 135 -1.64 -4.31 -22.74
CA VAL A 135 -1.66 -5.26 -21.62
C VAL A 135 -0.93 -4.68 -20.42
N PHE A 136 0.31 -4.19 -20.59
CA PHE A 136 1.06 -3.54 -19.51
C PHE A 136 0.33 -2.33 -18.92
N SER A 137 -0.38 -1.56 -19.73
CA SER A 137 -1.11 -0.37 -19.28
C SER A 137 -2.33 -0.69 -18.41
N VAL A 138 -2.92 -1.87 -18.56
CA VAL A 138 -4.13 -2.28 -17.82
C VAL A 138 -3.78 -3.02 -16.52
N ILE A 139 -2.57 -3.59 -16.41
CA ILE A 139 -2.15 -4.32 -15.22
C ILE A 139 -2.35 -3.52 -13.90
N PRO A 140 -2.05 -2.21 -13.80
CA PRO A 140 -2.29 -1.43 -12.58
C PRO A 140 -3.78 -1.15 -12.24
N GLU A 141 -4.74 -1.62 -13.04
CA GLU A 141 -6.17 -1.42 -12.82
C GLU A 141 -6.73 -2.29 -11.68
N THR A 142 -6.12 -3.46 -11.43
CA THR A 142 -6.65 -4.44 -10.47
C THR A 142 -6.76 -3.87 -9.04
N GLN A 143 -5.82 -3.00 -8.64
CA GLN A 143 -5.84 -2.29 -7.37
C GLN A 143 -7.10 -1.45 -7.16
N ALA A 144 -7.53 -0.74 -8.19
CA ALA A 144 -8.75 0.07 -8.13
C ALA A 144 -10.00 -0.80 -8.01
N ILE A 145 -10.02 -1.91 -8.75
CA ILE A 145 -11.11 -2.89 -8.70
C ILE A 145 -11.22 -3.50 -7.30
N TYR A 146 -10.10 -3.81 -6.65
CA TYR A 146 -10.12 -4.30 -5.27
C TYR A 146 -10.67 -3.26 -4.28
N GLY A 147 -10.29 -1.98 -4.42
CA GLY A 147 -10.84 -0.89 -3.62
C GLY A 147 -12.35 -0.71 -3.82
N LEU A 148 -12.80 -0.76 -5.08
CA LEU A 148 -14.23 -0.74 -5.42
C LEU A 148 -14.98 -1.93 -4.82
N LEU A 149 -14.42 -3.14 -4.94
CA LEU A 149 -14.99 -4.35 -4.37
C LEU A 149 -15.19 -4.20 -2.86
N VAL A 150 -14.15 -3.78 -2.13
CA VAL A 150 -14.25 -3.57 -0.67
C VAL A 150 -15.27 -2.50 -0.33
N ALA A 151 -15.35 -1.40 -1.08
CA ALA A 151 -16.37 -0.38 -0.87
C ALA A 151 -17.79 -0.95 -1.01
N ILE A 152 -18.05 -1.73 -2.07
CA ILE A 152 -19.34 -2.37 -2.29
C ILE A 152 -19.66 -3.38 -1.18
N LEU A 153 -18.68 -4.19 -0.76
CA LEU A 153 -18.87 -5.16 0.32
C LEU A 153 -19.19 -4.47 1.64
N ILE A 154 -18.49 -3.39 2.00
CA ILE A 154 -18.81 -2.60 3.19
C ILE A 154 -20.27 -2.14 3.12
N MET A 155 -20.67 -1.49 2.02
CA MET A 155 -22.04 -0.96 1.89
C MET A 155 -23.11 -2.06 1.92
N ALA A 156 -22.83 -3.21 1.31
CA ALA A 156 -23.74 -4.35 1.29
C ALA A 156 -23.92 -4.93 2.70
N PHE A 157 -22.82 -5.22 3.39
CA PHE A 157 -22.83 -5.96 4.65
C PHE A 157 -23.07 -5.10 5.90
N THR A 158 -22.95 -3.78 5.81
CA THR A 158 -23.43 -2.88 6.88
C THR A 158 -24.93 -2.57 6.77
N GLY A 159 -25.58 -3.05 5.70
CA GLY A 159 -27.00 -2.84 5.45
C GLY A 159 -27.35 -1.54 4.73
N MET A 160 -26.35 -0.82 4.22
CA MET A 160 -26.54 0.47 3.54
C MET A 160 -27.27 0.32 2.21
N LEU A 161 -27.01 -0.77 1.48
CA LEU A 161 -27.67 -1.05 0.21
C LEU A 161 -29.05 -1.71 0.39
N THR A 162 -29.28 -2.38 1.52
CA THR A 162 -30.54 -3.09 1.79
C THR A 162 -31.56 -2.24 2.53
N GLY A 163 -31.11 -1.18 3.22
CA GLY A 163 -31.97 -0.30 4.03
C GLY A 163 -32.25 -0.84 5.44
N GLU A 164 -31.72 -2.00 5.79
CA GLU A 164 -31.80 -2.56 7.14
C GLU A 164 -30.46 -2.33 7.84
N GLU A 165 -30.42 -1.45 8.85
CA GLU A 165 -29.17 -1.13 9.54
C GLU A 165 -28.62 -2.31 10.35
N ILE A 166 -27.47 -2.84 9.92
CA ILE A 166 -26.70 -3.87 10.62
C ILE A 166 -25.44 -3.25 11.29
N ALA A 167 -25.05 -2.06 10.83
CA ALA A 167 -23.84 -1.38 11.27
C ALA A 167 -23.84 -1.08 12.78
N THR A 168 -22.76 -1.46 13.46
CA THR A 168 -22.43 -0.98 14.80
C THR A 168 -21.30 0.05 14.73
N THR A 169 -21.05 0.78 15.81
CA THR A 169 -19.88 1.69 15.89
C THR A 169 -18.56 0.94 15.62
N ALA A 170 -18.45 -0.30 16.09
CA ALA A 170 -17.27 -1.13 15.88
C ALA A 170 -17.11 -1.55 14.41
N THR A 171 -18.18 -1.98 13.73
CA THR A 171 -18.11 -2.32 12.30
C THR A 171 -17.92 -1.08 11.42
N GLY A 172 -18.43 0.07 11.83
CA GLY A 172 -18.17 1.35 11.15
C GLY A 172 -16.70 1.76 11.24
N LEU A 173 -16.07 1.65 12.41
CA LEU A 173 -14.62 1.84 12.57
C LEU A 173 -13.82 0.76 11.83
N ALA A 174 -14.29 -0.49 11.84
CA ALA A 174 -13.67 -1.58 11.08
C ALA A 174 -13.71 -1.32 9.57
N ALA A 175 -14.78 -0.70 9.05
CA ALA A 175 -14.84 -0.27 7.65
C ALA A 175 -13.75 0.75 7.29
N ILE A 176 -13.38 1.65 8.21
CA ILE A 176 -12.22 2.53 8.04
C ILE A 176 -10.92 1.70 8.04
N GLY A 177 -10.80 0.70 8.91
CA GLY A 177 -9.68 -0.25 8.88
C GLY A 177 -9.54 -0.99 7.55
N CYS A 178 -10.64 -1.50 7.00
CA CYS A 178 -10.69 -2.10 5.66
C CYS A 178 -10.25 -1.11 4.59
N ALA A 179 -10.74 0.13 4.67
CA ALA A 179 -10.42 1.19 3.73
C ALA A 179 -8.94 1.58 3.73
N LEU A 180 -8.33 1.65 4.91
CA LEU A 180 -6.89 1.89 5.05
C LEU A 180 -6.10 0.70 4.51
N ALA A 181 -6.54 -0.54 4.79
CA ALA A 181 -5.91 -1.76 4.31
C ALA A 181 -5.85 -1.81 2.78
N ILE A 182 -6.98 -1.71 2.08
CA ILE A 182 -7.01 -1.81 0.62
C ILE A 182 -6.70 -0.50 -0.08
N GLY A 183 -7.16 0.63 0.46
CA GLY A 183 -7.02 1.93 -0.16
C GLY A 183 -5.56 2.33 -0.28
N ILE A 184 -4.83 2.33 0.85
CA ILE A 184 -3.40 2.68 0.85
C ILE A 184 -2.59 1.60 0.12
N ALA A 185 -2.89 0.30 0.32
CA ALA A 185 -2.21 -0.75 -0.44
C ALA A 185 -2.46 -0.66 -1.95
N GLY A 186 -3.59 -0.08 -2.39
CA GLY A 186 -3.89 0.17 -3.79
C GLY A 186 -2.95 1.19 -4.45
N ILE A 187 -2.25 2.02 -3.68
CA ILE A 187 -1.19 2.91 -4.17
C ILE A 187 0.02 2.09 -4.69
N SER A 188 0.11 0.79 -4.35
CA SER A 188 1.09 -0.15 -4.93
C SER A 188 1.09 -0.18 -6.46
N ALA A 189 -0.04 0.19 -7.08
CA ALA A 189 -0.16 0.36 -8.52
C ALA A 189 0.88 1.32 -9.12
N ILE A 190 1.43 2.28 -8.36
CA ILE A 190 2.53 3.13 -8.84
C ILE A 190 3.77 2.28 -9.12
N GLY A 191 4.15 1.38 -8.21
CA GLY A 191 5.25 0.45 -8.42
C GLY A 191 5.00 -0.51 -9.58
N GLN A 192 3.78 -1.04 -9.66
CA GLN A 192 3.30 -1.86 -10.78
C GLN A 192 3.38 -1.11 -12.12
N GLY A 193 2.99 0.17 -12.15
CA GLY A 193 3.08 1.05 -13.32
C GLY A 193 4.50 1.31 -13.78
N ILE A 194 5.44 1.49 -12.84
CA ILE A 194 6.88 1.62 -13.14
C ILE A 194 7.42 0.33 -13.78
N ALA A 195 7.10 -0.83 -13.21
CA ALA A 195 7.50 -2.13 -13.74
C ALA A 195 6.86 -2.42 -15.11
N ALA A 196 5.58 -2.10 -15.26
CA ALA A 196 4.82 -2.25 -16.51
C ALA A 196 5.32 -1.31 -17.62
N ALA A 197 5.72 -0.07 -17.28
CA ALA A 197 6.33 0.86 -18.24
C ALA A 197 7.65 0.31 -18.80
N ALA A 198 8.53 -0.21 -17.93
CA ALA A 198 9.77 -0.86 -18.34
C ALA A 198 9.49 -2.14 -19.14
N GLY A 199 8.51 -2.94 -18.72
CA GLY A 199 8.09 -4.14 -19.44
C GLY A 199 7.53 -3.84 -20.83
N SER A 200 6.76 -2.75 -20.98
CA SER A 200 6.27 -2.23 -22.25
C SER A 200 7.42 -1.89 -23.19
N ALA A 201 8.37 -1.07 -22.74
CA ALA A 201 9.57 -0.70 -23.50
C ALA A 201 10.42 -1.91 -23.89
N ALA A 202 10.76 -2.75 -22.90
CA ALA A 202 11.57 -3.94 -23.09
C ALA A 202 10.92 -4.93 -24.07
N SER A 203 9.60 -5.11 -23.97
CA SER A 203 8.88 -5.97 -24.90
C SER A 203 8.83 -5.36 -26.30
N ALA A 204 8.58 -4.05 -26.43
CA ALA A 204 8.56 -3.38 -27.72
C ALA A 204 9.89 -3.55 -28.48
N GLU A 205 11.01 -3.56 -27.75
CA GLU A 205 12.34 -3.83 -28.28
C GLU A 205 12.59 -5.32 -28.58
N HIS A 206 12.21 -6.19 -27.64
CA HIS A 206 12.47 -7.62 -27.67
C HIS A 206 11.18 -8.41 -27.42
N GLU A 207 10.51 -8.85 -28.48
CA GLU A 207 9.21 -9.54 -28.36
C GLU A 207 9.26 -10.80 -27.49
N ALA A 208 10.34 -11.58 -27.59
CA ALA A 208 10.56 -12.77 -26.78
C ALA A 208 10.65 -12.48 -25.27
N SER A 209 10.90 -11.22 -24.88
CA SER A 209 10.95 -10.82 -23.47
C SER A 209 9.56 -10.62 -22.84
N PHE A 210 8.48 -10.57 -23.64
CA PHE A 210 7.14 -10.21 -23.18
C PHE A 210 6.70 -10.99 -21.92
N GLY A 211 6.85 -12.31 -21.93
CA GLY A 211 6.46 -13.15 -20.78
C GLY A 211 7.28 -12.86 -19.51
N ARG A 212 8.58 -12.60 -19.65
CA ARG A 212 9.45 -12.26 -18.49
C ARG A 212 9.12 -10.88 -17.96
N SER A 213 8.94 -9.90 -18.85
CA SER A 213 8.50 -8.55 -18.50
C SER A 213 7.14 -8.55 -17.81
N LEU A 214 6.23 -9.44 -18.22
CA LEU A 214 4.94 -9.62 -17.56
C LEU A 214 5.10 -10.11 -16.11
N VAL A 215 5.96 -11.10 -15.88
CA VAL A 215 6.26 -11.58 -14.52
C VAL A 215 6.74 -10.41 -13.66
N PHE A 216 7.72 -9.63 -14.12
CA PHE A 216 8.20 -8.48 -13.36
C PHE A 216 7.10 -7.42 -13.10
N SER A 217 6.22 -7.18 -14.07
CA SER A 217 5.14 -6.20 -13.90
C SER A 217 4.07 -6.60 -12.90
N VAL A 218 3.89 -7.90 -12.64
CA VAL A 218 2.87 -8.43 -11.72
C VAL A 218 3.41 -8.62 -10.30
N ILE A 219 4.73 -8.69 -10.12
CA ILE A 219 5.35 -8.83 -8.79
C ILE A 219 4.85 -7.78 -7.78
N PRO A 220 4.71 -6.47 -8.11
CA PRO A 220 4.17 -5.47 -7.19
C PRO A 220 2.67 -5.59 -6.86
N GLU A 221 1.95 -6.54 -7.46
CA GLU A 221 0.51 -6.76 -7.19
C GLU A 221 0.27 -7.42 -5.83
N THR A 222 1.25 -8.18 -5.32
CA THR A 222 1.10 -8.97 -4.08
C THR A 222 0.74 -8.08 -2.88
N GLN A 223 1.27 -6.86 -2.82
CA GLN A 223 0.96 -5.87 -1.80
C GLN A 223 -0.53 -5.52 -1.74
N ALA A 224 -1.16 -5.31 -2.90
CA ALA A 224 -2.59 -5.02 -2.97
C ALA A 224 -3.44 -6.25 -2.61
N ILE A 225 -2.99 -7.44 -3.00
CA ILE A 225 -3.64 -8.71 -2.63
C ILE A 225 -3.61 -8.90 -1.10
N TYR A 226 -2.49 -8.62 -0.44
CA TYR A 226 -2.41 -8.66 1.03
C TYR A 226 -3.33 -7.62 1.68
N GLY A 227 -3.41 -6.39 1.14
CA GLY A 227 -4.36 -5.37 1.59
C GLY A 227 -5.82 -5.82 1.47
N LEU A 228 -6.18 -6.43 0.33
CA LEU A 228 -7.51 -7.00 0.09
C LEU A 228 -7.81 -8.13 1.06
N LEU A 229 -6.86 -9.05 1.26
CA LEU A 229 -6.98 -10.15 2.20
C LEU A 229 -7.29 -9.62 3.61
N VAL A 230 -6.50 -8.66 4.11
CA VAL A 230 -6.72 -8.11 5.45
C VAL A 230 -8.07 -7.38 5.54
N ALA A 231 -8.49 -6.64 4.51
CA ALA A 231 -9.82 -6.03 4.50
C ALA A 231 -10.93 -7.09 4.61
N ILE A 232 -10.84 -8.19 3.87
CA ILE A 232 -11.80 -9.30 3.96
C ILE A 232 -11.76 -9.96 5.34
N LEU A 233 -10.58 -10.20 5.91
CA LEU A 233 -10.42 -10.78 7.24
C LEU A 233 -11.00 -9.86 8.32
N ILE A 234 -10.78 -8.55 8.25
CA ILE A 234 -11.41 -7.58 9.16
C ILE A 234 -12.94 -7.68 9.06
N MET A 235 -13.51 -7.67 7.85
CA MET A 235 -14.96 -7.79 7.67
C MET A 235 -15.52 -9.13 8.19
N ALA A 236 -14.80 -10.23 7.96
CA ALA A 236 -15.19 -11.55 8.44
C ALA A 236 -15.15 -11.61 9.97
N PHE A 237 -14.02 -11.23 10.59
CA PHE A 237 -13.80 -11.38 12.02
C PHE A 237 -14.44 -10.30 12.88
N THR A 238 -14.82 -9.16 12.33
CA THR A 238 -15.74 -8.20 13.00
C THR A 238 -17.21 -8.59 12.85
N GLY A 239 -17.50 -9.64 12.08
CA GLY A 239 -18.85 -10.19 11.92
C GLY A 239 -19.72 -9.41 10.94
N MET A 240 -19.14 -8.44 10.24
CA MET A 240 -19.79 -7.68 9.17
C MET A 240 -20.31 -8.63 8.08
N ILE A 241 -19.47 -9.56 7.60
CA ILE A 241 -19.88 -10.58 6.61
C ILE A 241 -20.61 -11.76 7.27
N ALA A 242 -20.22 -12.14 8.48
CA ALA A 242 -20.73 -13.34 9.15
C ALA A 242 -22.15 -13.18 9.72
N GLY A 243 -22.69 -11.95 9.76
CA GLY A 243 -24.04 -11.67 10.29
C GLY A 243 -24.11 -11.63 11.83
N ASP A 244 -22.96 -11.47 12.51
CA ASP A 244 -22.87 -11.32 13.96
C ASP A 244 -21.89 -10.17 14.32
N PRO A 245 -22.31 -8.91 14.05
CA PRO A 245 -21.43 -7.75 14.15
C PRO A 245 -21.04 -7.47 15.61
N VAL A 246 -19.73 -7.31 15.86
CA VAL A 246 -19.23 -6.84 17.16
C VAL A 246 -19.76 -5.45 17.47
N SER A 247 -19.94 -5.11 18.74
CA SER A 247 -20.42 -3.79 19.17
C SER A 247 -19.33 -2.93 19.85
N ASP A 248 -18.31 -3.56 20.44
CA ASP A 248 -17.27 -2.84 21.17
C ASP A 248 -16.32 -2.10 20.22
N ALA A 249 -16.23 -0.77 20.40
CA ALA A 249 -15.42 0.11 19.56
C ALA A 249 -13.93 -0.28 19.56
N ALA A 250 -13.41 -0.92 20.61
CA ALA A 250 -12.03 -1.37 20.66
C ALA A 250 -11.67 -2.35 19.53
N PHE A 251 -12.60 -3.22 19.10
CA PHE A 251 -12.40 -4.05 17.90
C PHE A 251 -12.25 -3.22 16.63
N GLY A 252 -13.06 -2.17 16.50
CA GLY A 252 -12.99 -1.26 15.36
C GLY A 252 -11.69 -0.45 15.32
N ILE A 253 -11.21 0.03 16.47
CA ILE A 253 -9.91 0.72 16.57
C ILE A 253 -8.75 -0.25 16.28
N ALA A 254 -8.82 -1.49 16.77
CA ALA A 254 -7.84 -2.52 16.44
C ALA A 254 -7.80 -2.82 14.92
N ALA A 255 -8.97 -2.86 14.26
CA ALA A 255 -9.07 -3.02 12.81
C ALA A 255 -8.43 -1.84 12.04
N ILE A 256 -8.51 -0.61 12.56
CA ILE A 256 -7.75 0.54 12.02
C ILE A 256 -6.24 0.28 12.12
N GLY A 257 -5.78 -0.29 13.23
CA GLY A 257 -4.39 -0.71 13.39
C GLY A 257 -3.95 -1.77 12.36
N CYS A 258 -4.78 -2.78 12.11
CA CYS A 258 -4.56 -3.74 11.02
C CYS A 258 -4.48 -3.03 9.66
N GLY A 259 -5.38 -2.09 9.42
CA GLY A 259 -5.43 -1.29 8.19
C GLY A 259 -4.17 -0.47 7.95
N PHE A 260 -3.65 0.22 8.97
CA PHE A 260 -2.38 0.92 8.87
C PHE A 260 -1.20 -0.03 8.66
N ALA A 261 -1.18 -1.16 9.36
CA ALA A 261 -0.10 -2.14 9.28
C ALA A 261 0.12 -2.61 7.83
N ILE A 262 -0.94 -3.09 7.16
CA ILE A 262 -0.82 -3.60 5.79
C ILE A 262 -0.92 -2.51 4.74
N GLY A 263 -1.77 -1.50 4.95
CA GLY A 263 -2.01 -0.44 3.97
C GLY A 263 -0.74 0.34 3.66
N LEU A 264 -0.09 0.87 4.71
CA LEU A 264 1.18 1.59 4.56
C LEU A 264 2.31 0.64 4.12
N ALA A 265 2.35 -0.59 4.61
CA ALA A 265 3.32 -1.57 4.14
C ALA A 265 3.15 -1.93 2.66
N GLY A 266 1.95 -1.80 2.10
CA GLY A 266 1.69 -1.97 0.68
C GLY A 266 2.41 -0.95 -0.21
N LEU A 267 2.83 0.20 0.34
CA LEU A 267 3.66 1.17 -0.38
C LEU A 267 5.07 0.65 -0.69
N SER A 268 5.50 -0.46 -0.06
CA SER A 268 6.74 -1.18 -0.41
C SER A 268 6.79 -1.61 -1.87
N ALA A 269 5.63 -1.78 -2.51
CA ALA A 269 5.50 -2.08 -3.93
C ALA A 269 6.20 -1.06 -4.84
N ILE A 270 6.39 0.20 -4.41
CA ILE A 270 7.14 1.19 -5.18
C ILE A 270 8.61 0.75 -5.34
N GLY A 271 9.24 0.31 -4.24
CA GLY A 271 10.59 -0.24 -4.26
C GLY A 271 10.69 -1.53 -5.08
N GLN A 272 9.72 -2.42 -4.90
CA GLN A 272 9.56 -3.63 -5.69
C GLN A 272 9.44 -3.32 -7.19
N GLY A 273 8.65 -2.31 -7.56
CA GLY A 273 8.47 -1.82 -8.92
C GLY A 273 9.76 -1.27 -9.54
N ILE A 274 10.58 -0.53 -8.77
CA ILE A 274 11.90 -0.05 -9.22
C ILE A 274 12.82 -1.23 -9.55
N ALA A 275 12.88 -2.23 -8.67
CA ALA A 275 13.70 -3.41 -8.89
C ALA A 275 13.17 -4.27 -10.05
N ALA A 276 11.87 -4.45 -10.12
CA ALA A 276 11.21 -5.19 -11.19
C ALA A 276 11.37 -4.52 -12.56
N ALA A 277 11.33 -3.19 -12.64
CA ALA A 277 11.61 -2.45 -13.87
C ALA A 277 13.04 -2.71 -14.39
N ALA A 278 14.03 -2.67 -13.50
CA ALA A 278 15.41 -3.04 -13.85
C ALA A 278 15.50 -4.50 -14.30
N GLY A 279 14.80 -5.41 -13.61
CA GLY A 279 14.72 -6.81 -13.97
C GLY A 279 14.10 -7.05 -15.35
N ALA A 280 13.02 -6.35 -15.68
CA ALA A 280 12.36 -6.42 -16.99
C ALA A 280 13.31 -5.95 -18.10
N ALA A 281 13.95 -4.79 -17.94
CA ALA A 281 14.89 -4.25 -18.93
C ALA A 281 16.10 -5.19 -19.14
N VAL A 282 16.76 -5.58 -18.05
CA VAL A 282 17.98 -6.41 -18.12
C VAL A 282 17.68 -7.82 -18.62
N SER A 283 16.56 -8.42 -18.22
CA SER A 283 16.18 -9.77 -18.68
C SER A 283 15.69 -9.79 -20.13
N ALA A 284 15.33 -8.64 -20.71
CA ALA A 284 15.01 -8.55 -22.12
C ALA A 284 16.27 -8.70 -22.99
N GLU A 285 17.37 -8.07 -22.59
CA GLU A 285 18.67 -8.19 -23.26
C GLU A 285 19.41 -9.48 -22.91
N ARG A 286 19.37 -9.90 -21.64
CA ARG A 286 20.18 -11.00 -21.09
C ARG A 286 19.30 -12.03 -20.40
N THR A 287 18.88 -13.02 -21.17
CA THR A 287 17.95 -14.08 -20.71
C THR A 287 18.47 -14.83 -19.48
N GLU A 288 19.77 -15.11 -19.42
CA GLU A 288 20.45 -15.80 -18.32
C GLU A 288 20.44 -15.02 -16.99
N SER A 289 20.19 -13.71 -17.04
CA SER A 289 20.07 -12.88 -15.83
C SER A 289 18.71 -13.03 -15.13
N PHE A 290 17.70 -13.58 -15.82
CA PHE A 290 16.30 -13.58 -15.36
C PHE A 290 16.14 -14.06 -13.91
N GLY A 291 16.71 -15.22 -13.57
CA GLY A 291 16.58 -15.78 -12.21
C GLY A 291 17.21 -14.90 -11.13
N ARG A 292 18.38 -14.31 -11.41
CA ARG A 292 19.06 -13.40 -10.47
C ARG A 292 18.31 -12.09 -10.34
N SER A 293 17.81 -11.56 -11.45
CA SER A 293 16.97 -10.37 -11.48
C SER A 293 15.68 -10.56 -10.70
N LEU A 294 15.08 -11.74 -10.80
CA LEU A 294 13.89 -12.12 -10.04
C LEU A 294 14.17 -12.09 -8.54
N VAL A 295 15.26 -12.71 -8.09
CA VAL A 295 15.66 -12.70 -6.67
C VAL A 295 15.78 -11.27 -6.16
N PHE A 296 16.49 -10.38 -6.85
CA PHE A 296 16.59 -8.98 -6.42
C PHE A 296 15.23 -8.26 -6.38
N SER A 297 14.35 -8.55 -7.34
CA SER A 297 13.04 -7.89 -7.44
C SER A 297 12.06 -8.26 -6.34
N VAL A 298 12.19 -9.43 -5.71
CA VAL A 298 11.30 -9.88 -4.62
C VAL A 298 11.79 -9.53 -3.22
N ILE A 299 13.05 -9.10 -3.06
CA ILE A 299 13.59 -8.72 -1.74
C ILE A 299 12.76 -7.61 -1.06
N PRO A 300 12.29 -6.57 -1.76
CA PRO A 300 11.39 -5.55 -1.18
C PRO A 300 10.00 -6.06 -0.72
N GLU A 301 9.67 -7.34 -0.95
CA GLU A 301 8.40 -7.94 -0.51
C GLU A 301 8.35 -8.17 1.00
N THR A 302 9.52 -8.39 1.64
CA THR A 302 9.64 -8.68 3.08
C THR A 302 8.92 -7.66 3.96
N GLN A 303 8.97 -6.38 3.58
CA GLN A 303 8.28 -5.29 4.27
C GLN A 303 6.75 -5.42 4.26
N ALA A 304 6.17 -5.87 3.14
CA ALA A 304 4.74 -6.14 3.05
C ALA A 304 4.35 -7.34 3.91
N ILE A 305 5.20 -8.37 3.97
CA ILE A 305 5.00 -9.55 4.80
C ILE A 305 5.01 -9.17 6.29
N TYR A 306 5.87 -8.25 6.72
CA TYR A 306 5.86 -7.75 8.11
C TYR A 306 4.57 -7.00 8.45
N GLY A 307 4.07 -6.16 7.54
CA GLY A 307 2.77 -5.49 7.70
C GLY A 307 1.61 -6.49 7.82
N LEU A 308 1.60 -7.51 6.95
CA LEU A 308 0.61 -8.58 6.99
C LEU A 308 0.69 -9.38 8.29
N LEU A 309 1.90 -9.74 8.73
CA LEU A 309 2.15 -10.45 9.98
C LEU A 309 1.58 -9.66 11.16
N VAL A 310 1.91 -8.37 11.28
CA VAL A 310 1.42 -7.54 12.38
C VAL A 310 -0.10 -7.40 12.34
N ALA A 311 -0.72 -7.24 11.16
CA ALA A 311 -2.18 -7.23 11.05
C ALA A 311 -2.81 -8.54 11.56
N ILE A 312 -2.24 -9.69 11.19
CA ILE A 312 -2.71 -11.01 11.67
C ILE A 312 -2.51 -11.15 13.19
N LEU A 313 -1.36 -10.73 13.72
CA LEU A 313 -1.08 -10.77 15.16
C LEU A 313 -2.06 -9.87 15.94
N ILE A 314 -2.35 -8.65 15.44
CA ILE A 314 -3.36 -7.77 16.05
C ILE A 314 -4.71 -8.50 16.10
N MET A 315 -5.17 -9.05 14.97
CA MET A 315 -6.46 -9.75 14.91
C MET A 315 -6.50 -10.96 15.86
N ALA A 316 -5.42 -11.75 15.92
CA ALA A 316 -5.34 -12.93 16.77
C ALA A 316 -5.35 -12.59 18.26
N PHE A 317 -4.52 -11.63 18.68
CA PHE A 317 -4.27 -11.38 20.10
C PHE A 317 -5.27 -10.39 20.73
N THR A 318 -5.93 -9.54 19.94
CA THR A 318 -7.04 -8.70 20.43
C THR A 318 -8.35 -9.47 20.61
N GLY A 319 -8.40 -10.75 20.23
CA GLY A 319 -9.60 -11.58 20.29
C GLY A 319 -10.55 -11.40 19.11
N MET A 320 -10.15 -10.66 18.06
CA MET A 320 -11.00 -10.45 16.88
C MET A 320 -11.32 -11.76 16.17
N ILE A 321 -10.34 -12.65 16.03
CA ILE A 321 -10.50 -13.96 15.37
C ILE A 321 -11.29 -14.93 16.26
N THR A 322 -10.88 -15.05 17.52
CA THR A 322 -11.34 -16.10 18.44
C THR A 322 -12.63 -15.74 19.19
N ARG A 323 -12.97 -14.46 19.28
CA ARG A 323 -14.15 -13.92 19.99
C ARG A 323 -14.25 -14.34 21.48
N ASP A 324 -13.14 -14.78 22.06
CA ASP A 324 -13.00 -15.22 23.46
C ASP A 324 -12.62 -14.08 24.41
N LEU A 325 -12.24 -12.93 23.86
CA LEU A 325 -11.85 -11.73 24.61
C LEU A 325 -12.51 -10.50 23.97
N VAL A 326 -12.99 -9.58 24.81
CA VAL A 326 -13.35 -8.22 24.37
C VAL A 326 -12.14 -7.32 24.62
N PRO A 327 -11.54 -6.72 23.58
CA PRO A 327 -10.35 -5.90 23.73
C PRO A 327 -10.70 -4.61 24.49
N THR A 328 -9.75 -4.11 25.28
CA THR A 328 -9.88 -2.79 25.90
C THR A 328 -9.53 -1.69 24.90
N LEU A 329 -9.93 -0.44 25.18
CA LEU A 329 -9.50 0.71 24.39
C LEU A 329 -7.97 0.87 24.35
N ALA A 330 -7.27 0.48 25.42
CA ALA A 330 -5.81 0.47 25.44
C ALA A 330 -5.24 -0.47 24.38
N ALA A 331 -5.81 -1.67 24.25
CA ALA A 331 -5.43 -2.63 23.22
C ALA A 331 -5.73 -2.10 21.80
N GLY A 332 -6.88 -1.45 21.61
CA GLY A 332 -7.23 -0.82 20.33
C GLY A 332 -6.20 0.23 19.90
N PHE A 333 -5.86 1.20 20.77
CA PHE A 333 -4.89 2.23 20.43
C PHE A 333 -3.46 1.68 20.27
N ALA A 334 -3.08 0.70 21.09
CA ALA A 334 -1.80 0.02 20.94
C ALA A 334 -1.68 -0.75 19.61
N ALA A 335 -2.78 -1.34 19.11
CA ALA A 335 -2.82 -1.93 17.79
C ALA A 335 -2.60 -0.88 16.67
N VAL A 336 -3.16 0.33 16.82
CA VAL A 336 -2.88 1.45 15.90
C VAL A 336 -1.41 1.84 15.93
N ALA A 337 -0.83 1.96 17.13
CA ALA A 337 0.59 2.24 17.30
C ALA A 337 1.49 1.18 16.61
N ALA A 338 1.17 -0.10 16.80
CA ALA A 338 1.88 -1.21 16.17
C ALA A 338 1.76 -1.16 14.64
N GLY A 339 0.56 -0.88 14.11
CA GLY A 339 0.32 -0.77 12.68
C GLY A 339 1.08 0.40 12.04
N ILE A 340 1.10 1.57 12.69
CA ILE A 340 1.87 2.74 12.23
C ILE A 340 3.39 2.46 12.26
N ALA A 341 3.87 1.78 13.32
CA ALA A 341 5.29 1.45 13.48
C ALA A 341 5.81 0.61 12.31
N VAL A 342 5.15 -0.53 12.02
CA VAL A 342 5.55 -1.41 10.93
C VAL A 342 5.22 -0.82 9.56
N GLY A 343 4.07 -0.15 9.45
CA GLY A 343 3.55 0.37 8.18
C GLY A 343 4.42 1.46 7.58
N PHE A 344 4.83 2.47 8.35
CA PHE A 344 5.75 3.49 7.82
C PHE A 344 7.17 2.95 7.67
N ALA A 345 7.64 2.07 8.57
CA ALA A 345 8.97 1.49 8.45
C ALA A 345 9.13 0.63 7.18
N ALA A 346 8.04 0.03 6.69
CA ALA A 346 8.00 -0.72 5.45
C ALA A 346 8.28 0.12 4.18
N LEU A 347 8.23 1.46 4.25
CA LEU A 347 8.70 2.33 3.17
C LEU A 347 10.22 2.22 2.93
N SER A 348 10.95 1.56 3.83
CA SER A 348 12.36 1.20 3.61
C SER A 348 12.57 0.33 2.36
N ALA A 349 11.53 -0.38 1.92
CA ALA A 349 11.51 -1.14 0.68
C ALA A 349 11.86 -0.29 -0.56
N ILE A 350 11.59 1.03 -0.55
CA ILE A 350 12.00 1.93 -1.64
C ILE A 350 13.53 1.98 -1.75
N GLY A 351 14.22 2.13 -0.63
CA GLY A 351 15.69 2.08 -0.58
C GLY A 351 16.22 0.71 -1.00
N GLN A 352 15.57 -0.36 -0.52
CA GLN A 352 15.87 -1.74 -0.91
C GLN A 352 15.72 -1.95 -2.43
N GLY A 353 14.66 -1.40 -3.03
CA GLY A 353 14.40 -1.44 -4.47
C GLY A 353 15.46 -0.72 -5.29
N ILE A 354 15.93 0.44 -4.83
CA ILE A 354 17.03 1.19 -5.45
C ILE A 354 18.34 0.37 -5.42
N ALA A 355 18.68 -0.20 -4.26
CA ALA A 355 19.85 -1.06 -4.11
C ALA A 355 19.71 -2.34 -4.96
N ALA A 356 18.54 -2.96 -4.98
CA ALA A 356 18.22 -4.13 -5.79
C ALA A 356 18.40 -3.84 -7.29
N SER A 357 17.90 -2.71 -7.78
CA SER A 357 18.08 -2.27 -9.18
C SER A 357 19.56 -2.18 -9.58
N ALA A 358 20.42 -1.62 -8.72
CA ALA A 358 21.87 -1.61 -8.94
C ALA A 358 22.49 -3.02 -8.87
N GLY A 359 21.99 -3.87 -7.97
CA GLY A 359 22.35 -5.29 -7.87
C GLY A 359 22.05 -6.06 -9.15
N ILE A 360 20.88 -5.83 -9.75
CA ILE A 360 20.43 -6.41 -11.02
C ILE A 360 21.38 -5.99 -12.15
N ALA A 361 21.60 -4.68 -12.29
CA ALA A 361 22.44 -4.14 -13.35
C ALA A 361 23.87 -4.72 -13.30
N THR A 362 24.52 -4.69 -12.13
CA THR A 362 25.89 -5.17 -11.97
C THR A 362 26.01 -6.69 -12.11
N THR A 363 25.07 -7.45 -11.54
CA THR A 363 25.08 -8.91 -11.62
C THR A 363 24.84 -9.42 -13.03
N SER A 364 24.07 -8.68 -13.84
CA SER A 364 23.87 -9.02 -15.25
C SER A 364 25.16 -8.95 -16.06
N GLU A 365 26.13 -8.13 -15.65
CA GLU A 365 27.46 -8.03 -16.26
C GLU A 365 28.46 -8.99 -15.64
N ARG A 366 28.36 -9.23 -14.32
CA ARG A 366 29.35 -10.00 -13.56
C ARG A 366 28.66 -10.88 -12.54
N GLU A 367 28.58 -12.18 -12.81
CA GLU A 367 27.85 -13.09 -11.91
C GLU A 367 28.45 -13.15 -10.50
N GLU A 368 29.77 -12.99 -10.40
CA GLU A 368 30.51 -12.95 -9.14
C GLU A 368 30.08 -11.81 -8.20
N THR A 369 29.42 -10.76 -8.73
CA THR A 369 28.92 -9.66 -7.89
C THR A 369 27.60 -9.98 -7.22
N PHE A 370 26.93 -11.10 -7.57
CA PHE A 370 25.61 -11.45 -7.05
C PHE A 370 25.56 -11.43 -5.52
N GLY A 371 26.43 -12.20 -4.86
CA GLY A 371 26.44 -12.28 -3.39
C GLY A 371 26.75 -10.94 -2.72
N LYS A 372 27.63 -10.13 -3.31
CA LYS A 372 27.98 -8.80 -2.78
C LYS A 372 26.82 -7.81 -2.99
N GLY A 373 26.16 -7.88 -4.14
CA GLY A 373 24.95 -7.12 -4.44
C GLY A 373 23.86 -7.39 -3.41
N LEU A 374 23.59 -8.67 -3.11
CA LEU A 374 22.61 -9.06 -2.10
C LEU A 374 22.90 -8.46 -0.72
N VAL A 375 24.16 -8.50 -0.27
CA VAL A 375 24.56 -7.92 1.02
C VAL A 375 24.20 -6.43 1.10
N PHE A 376 24.43 -5.66 0.04
CA PHE A 376 24.06 -4.24 0.02
C PHE A 376 22.55 -4.02 -0.09
N THR A 377 21.84 -4.89 -0.82
CA THR A 377 20.39 -4.80 -0.98
C THR A 377 19.62 -5.01 0.32
N VAL A 378 20.11 -5.85 1.25
CA VAL A 378 19.42 -6.11 2.52
C VAL A 378 19.72 -5.09 3.63
N ILE A 379 20.71 -4.19 3.47
CA ILE A 379 21.04 -3.22 4.52
C ILE A 379 19.84 -2.33 4.87
N PRO A 380 19.07 -1.77 3.91
CA PRO A 380 17.86 -0.98 4.19
C PRO A 380 16.73 -1.76 4.91
N GLU A 381 16.84 -3.09 5.05
CA GLU A 381 15.87 -3.92 5.77
C GLU A 381 15.88 -3.64 7.28
N THR A 382 17.02 -3.21 7.83
CA THR A 382 17.19 -2.90 9.26
C THR A 382 16.11 -1.95 9.80
N GLN A 383 15.72 -0.93 9.02
CA GLN A 383 14.65 0.00 9.38
C GLN A 383 13.29 -0.68 9.52
N ALA A 384 12.96 -1.61 8.62
CA ALA A 384 11.71 -2.37 8.71
C ALA A 384 11.71 -3.28 9.93
N ILE A 385 12.85 -3.89 10.25
CA ILE A 385 13.02 -4.72 11.45
C ILE A 385 12.83 -3.88 12.72
N TYR A 386 13.32 -2.64 12.77
CA TYR A 386 13.07 -1.75 13.91
C TYR A 386 11.59 -1.41 14.07
N GLY A 387 10.88 -1.13 12.98
CA GLY A 387 9.43 -0.92 13.00
C GLY A 387 8.67 -2.15 13.49
N LEU A 388 9.02 -3.34 13.00
CA LEU A 388 8.45 -4.62 13.44
C LEU A 388 8.75 -4.88 14.93
N LEU A 389 9.98 -4.61 15.37
CA LEU A 389 10.38 -4.76 16.78
C LEU A 389 9.51 -3.88 17.68
N VAL A 390 9.36 -2.59 17.37
CA VAL A 390 8.52 -1.69 18.16
C VAL A 390 7.06 -2.11 18.13
N ALA A 391 6.54 -2.57 16.99
CA ALA A 391 5.18 -3.12 16.90
C ALA A 391 4.99 -4.29 17.88
N ILE A 392 5.92 -5.25 17.90
CA ILE A 392 5.90 -6.38 18.82
C ILE A 392 6.05 -5.94 20.27
N LEU A 393 6.96 -5.00 20.58
CA LEU A 393 7.17 -4.49 21.94
C LEU A 393 5.91 -3.76 22.45
N VAL A 394 5.28 -2.91 21.63
CA VAL A 394 4.04 -2.23 22.00
C VAL A 394 2.96 -3.26 22.31
N MET A 395 2.78 -4.28 21.46
CA MET A 395 1.79 -5.33 21.71
C MET A 395 2.13 -6.19 22.94
N ALA A 396 3.40 -6.48 23.19
CA ALA A 396 3.84 -7.27 24.33
C ALA A 396 3.59 -6.52 25.65
N PHE A 397 4.07 -5.27 25.74
CA PHE A 397 4.06 -4.51 27.00
C PHE A 397 2.73 -3.81 27.29
N THR A 398 1.83 -3.70 26.30
CA THR A 398 0.43 -3.34 26.56
C THR A 398 -0.40 -4.53 27.04
N GLY A 399 0.14 -5.75 26.97
CA GLY A 399 -0.56 -6.96 27.37
C GLY A 399 -1.45 -7.60 26.29
N ILE A 400 -1.39 -7.10 25.04
CA ILE A 400 -2.13 -7.71 23.91
C ILE A 400 -1.66 -9.15 23.72
N ILE A 401 -0.34 -9.39 23.66
CA ILE A 401 0.22 -10.73 23.40
C ILE A 401 -0.05 -11.69 24.57
N THR A 402 0.06 -11.22 25.81
CA THR A 402 -0.22 -12.01 27.01
C THR A 402 -1.72 -12.21 27.25
N ARG A 403 -2.57 -11.49 26.50
CA ARG A 403 -4.04 -11.46 26.65
C ARG A 403 -4.51 -10.95 28.02
N ASP A 404 -3.64 -10.21 28.70
CA ASP A 404 -3.90 -9.57 29.99
C ASP A 404 -3.49 -8.08 29.87
N VAL A 405 -4.45 -7.26 29.45
CA VAL A 405 -4.20 -5.85 29.12
C VAL A 405 -4.29 -5.03 30.41
N THR A 406 -3.13 -4.78 31.00
CA THR A 406 -2.98 -3.97 32.22
C THR A 406 -2.84 -2.47 31.93
N ALA A 407 -2.52 -2.10 30.68
CA ALA A 407 -2.30 -0.72 30.29
C ALA A 407 -3.59 0.13 30.27
N THR A 408 -3.47 1.41 30.61
CA THR A 408 -4.57 2.37 30.50
C THR A 408 -4.81 2.79 29.04
N ALA A 409 -6.02 3.26 28.73
CA ALA A 409 -6.34 3.79 27.39
C ALA A 409 -5.43 4.98 27.01
N ALA A 410 -5.06 5.82 27.98
CA ALA A 410 -4.14 6.93 27.77
C ALA A 410 -2.73 6.45 27.40
N ALA A 411 -2.23 5.40 28.05
CA ALA A 411 -0.96 4.77 27.70
C ALA A 411 -1.01 4.16 26.29
N GLY A 412 -2.09 3.44 25.96
CA GLY A 412 -2.30 2.89 24.61
C GLY A 412 -2.31 3.98 23.52
N LEU A 413 -2.98 5.11 23.78
CA LEU A 413 -3.00 6.25 22.87
C LEU A 413 -1.63 6.91 22.73
N ALA A 414 -0.90 7.10 23.84
CA ALA A 414 0.44 7.68 23.82
C ALA A 414 1.46 6.78 23.09
N ALA A 415 1.25 5.47 23.07
CA ALA A 415 2.09 4.53 22.31
C ALA A 415 2.08 4.81 20.80
N ILE A 416 1.06 5.49 20.25
CA ILE A 416 1.04 5.92 18.85
C ILE A 416 2.25 6.83 18.54
N GLY A 417 2.68 7.64 19.50
CA GLY A 417 3.90 8.45 19.37
C GLY A 417 5.15 7.60 19.18
N ALA A 418 5.25 6.45 19.84
CA ALA A 418 6.34 5.49 19.64
C ALA A 418 6.30 4.89 18.22
N GLY A 419 5.10 4.57 17.72
CA GLY A 419 4.91 4.07 16.36
C GLY A 419 5.34 5.08 15.29
N PHE A 420 4.95 6.35 15.43
CA PHE A 420 5.42 7.40 14.51
C PHE A 420 6.94 7.63 14.59
N ALA A 421 7.51 7.64 15.79
CA ALA A 421 8.94 7.89 16.00
C ALA A 421 9.82 6.90 15.23
N VAL A 422 9.55 5.59 15.36
CA VAL A 422 10.29 4.55 14.63
C VAL A 422 9.87 4.45 13.16
N GLY A 423 8.56 4.54 12.88
CA GLY A 423 8.02 4.33 11.55
C GLY A 423 8.51 5.39 10.56
N LEU A 424 8.39 6.67 10.92
CA LEU A 424 8.87 7.76 10.06
C LEU A 424 10.40 7.83 9.99
N ALA A 425 11.11 7.48 11.07
CA ALA A 425 12.57 7.36 11.02
C ALA A 425 13.02 6.25 10.04
N GLY A 426 12.18 5.24 9.79
CA GLY A 426 12.40 4.20 8.80
C GLY A 426 12.57 4.73 7.37
N LEU A 427 12.05 5.92 7.05
CA LEU A 427 12.26 6.58 5.74
C LEU A 427 13.74 6.88 5.44
N SER A 428 14.60 6.93 6.47
CA SER A 428 16.06 7.06 6.30
C SER A 428 16.67 5.95 5.44
N ALA A 429 16.01 4.79 5.36
CA ALA A 429 16.40 3.68 4.49
C ALA A 429 16.47 4.04 3.00
N ILE A 430 15.75 5.06 2.53
CA ILE A 430 15.84 5.52 1.13
C ILE A 430 17.27 6.01 0.84
N GLY A 431 17.81 6.86 1.72
CA GLY A 431 19.19 7.34 1.60
C GLY A 431 20.23 6.22 1.79
N GLN A 432 19.92 5.26 2.67
CA GLN A 432 20.73 4.05 2.84
C GLN A 432 20.76 3.21 1.56
N GLY A 433 19.62 3.04 0.90
CA GLY A 433 19.48 2.34 -0.37
C GLY A 433 20.24 2.99 -1.51
N MET A 434 20.21 4.33 -1.60
CA MET A 434 21.03 5.08 -2.57
C MET A 434 22.53 4.89 -2.32
N THR A 435 22.96 4.94 -1.06
CA THR A 435 24.37 4.69 -0.69
C THR A 435 24.78 3.25 -0.98
N ALA A 436 23.90 2.29 -0.69
CA ALA A 436 24.10 0.89 -1.00
C ALA A 436 24.20 0.64 -2.51
N ALA A 437 23.34 1.26 -3.33
CA ALA A 437 23.41 1.19 -4.78
C ALA A 437 24.76 1.70 -5.34
N ALA A 438 25.25 2.83 -4.82
CA ALA A 438 26.59 3.33 -5.17
C ALA A 438 27.71 2.36 -4.71
N GLY A 439 27.55 1.77 -3.53
CA GLY A 439 28.43 0.73 -3.00
C GLY A 439 28.49 -0.51 -3.89
N ILE A 440 27.36 -1.00 -4.38
CA ILE A 440 27.27 -2.12 -5.32
C ILE A 440 28.09 -1.81 -6.59
N GLY A 441 27.89 -0.63 -7.19
CA GLY A 441 28.65 -0.21 -8.36
C GLY A 441 30.16 -0.09 -8.10
N ALA A 442 30.56 0.42 -6.94
CA ALA A 442 31.95 0.54 -6.55
C ALA A 442 32.60 -0.84 -6.35
N VAL A 443 31.94 -1.73 -5.61
CA VAL A 443 32.43 -3.08 -5.29
C VAL A 443 32.47 -3.98 -6.51
N ALA A 444 31.56 -3.77 -7.48
CA ALA A 444 31.60 -4.46 -8.77
C ALA A 444 32.89 -4.15 -9.53
N ARG A 445 33.43 -2.92 -9.41
CA ARG A 445 34.68 -2.49 -10.06
C ARG A 445 35.93 -2.76 -9.23
N ARG A 446 35.84 -2.60 -7.91
CA ARG A 446 36.95 -2.74 -6.96
C ARG A 446 36.48 -3.54 -5.74
N PRO A 447 36.55 -4.88 -5.77
CA PRO A 447 36.09 -5.73 -4.67
C PRO A 447 36.67 -5.36 -3.29
N ALA A 448 37.90 -4.84 -3.25
CA ALA A 448 38.57 -4.42 -2.03
C ALA A 448 37.90 -3.23 -1.32
N SER A 449 37.06 -2.43 -2.01
CA SER A 449 36.38 -1.28 -1.39
C SER A 449 35.12 -1.67 -0.58
N MET A 450 34.77 -2.97 -0.50
CA MET A 450 33.53 -3.42 0.15
C MET A 450 33.39 -2.92 1.59
N GLY A 451 34.43 -3.04 2.41
CA GLY A 451 34.39 -2.55 3.79
C GLY A 451 34.12 -1.04 3.88
N GLN A 452 34.77 -0.25 3.03
CA GLN A 452 34.57 1.20 2.97
C GLN A 452 33.14 1.55 2.52
N SER A 453 32.63 0.87 1.50
CA SER A 453 31.28 1.05 1.01
C SER A 453 30.21 0.68 2.05
N LEU A 454 30.45 -0.37 2.85
CA LEU A 454 29.57 -0.74 3.97
C LEU A 454 29.54 0.33 5.06
N VAL A 455 30.70 0.90 5.42
CA VAL A 455 30.76 1.99 6.41
C VAL A 455 29.90 3.17 5.96
N PHE A 456 29.98 3.58 4.69
CA PHE A 456 29.13 4.65 4.17
C PHE A 456 27.63 4.32 4.24
N ALA A 457 27.26 3.08 3.88
CA ALA A 457 25.85 2.66 3.91
C ALA A 457 25.25 2.71 5.33
N VAL A 458 26.01 2.27 6.34
CA VAL A 458 25.56 2.22 7.74
C VAL A 458 25.42 3.62 8.37
N MET A 459 26.03 4.67 7.81
CA MET A 459 25.90 6.02 8.41
C MET A 459 24.46 6.56 8.43
N ALA A 460 23.64 6.16 7.45
CA ALA A 460 22.22 6.51 7.41
C ALA A 460 21.42 5.85 8.56
N GLU A 461 21.93 4.77 9.14
CA GLU A 461 21.27 4.00 10.20
C GLU A 461 21.14 4.79 11.51
N THR A 462 22.02 5.77 11.74
CA THR A 462 22.00 6.64 12.93
C THR A 462 20.62 7.26 13.16
N PHE A 463 19.95 7.71 12.10
CA PHE A 463 18.63 8.33 12.19
C PHE A 463 17.53 7.32 12.54
N ALA A 464 17.63 6.09 12.02
CA ALA A 464 16.72 5.01 12.39
C ALA A 464 16.88 4.62 13.86
N ILE A 465 18.12 4.56 14.35
CA ILE A 465 18.43 4.27 15.76
C ILE A 465 17.89 5.38 16.67
N PHE A 466 17.94 6.65 16.27
CA PHE A 466 17.31 7.73 17.02
C PHE A 466 15.79 7.58 17.10
N GLY A 467 15.14 7.18 16.01
CA GLY A 467 13.70 6.86 16.01
C GLY A 467 13.36 5.71 16.95
N LEU A 468 14.13 4.62 16.89
CA LEU A 468 13.99 3.47 17.80
C LEU A 468 14.20 3.86 19.26
N LEU A 469 15.25 4.65 19.56
CA LEU A 469 15.53 5.13 20.90
C LEU A 469 14.38 5.97 21.44
N VAL A 470 13.87 6.93 20.65
CA VAL A 470 12.73 7.77 21.06
C VAL A 470 11.47 6.91 21.28
N ALA A 471 11.22 5.92 20.42
CA ALA A 471 10.10 4.99 20.62
C ALA A 471 10.21 4.25 21.96
N ILE A 472 11.39 3.72 22.30
CA ILE A 472 11.65 3.04 23.58
C ILE A 472 11.49 4.02 24.75
N LEU A 473 12.01 5.24 24.65
CA LEU A 473 11.89 6.26 25.70
C LEU A 473 10.43 6.68 25.92
N ILE A 474 9.63 6.80 24.86
CA ILE A 474 8.19 7.05 24.98
C ILE A 474 7.54 5.91 25.75
N MET A 475 7.75 4.66 25.33
CA MET A 475 7.18 3.48 25.99
C MET A 475 7.57 3.40 27.48
N PHE A 476 8.82 3.74 27.80
CA PHE A 476 9.28 3.82 29.18
C PHE A 476 8.60 4.96 29.96
N GLY A 477 8.55 6.16 29.38
CA GLY A 477 7.96 7.34 30.01
C GLY A 477 6.47 7.20 30.31
N ILE A 478 5.74 6.40 29.52
CA ILE A 478 4.32 6.10 29.74
C ILE A 478 4.09 4.86 30.63
N GLY A 479 5.15 4.23 31.14
CA GLY A 479 5.06 3.14 32.11
C GLY A 479 4.79 1.74 31.53
N LEU A 480 4.87 1.54 30.20
CA LEU A 480 4.56 0.23 29.59
C LEU A 480 5.49 -0.90 30.07
N PHE A 481 6.77 -0.60 30.33
CA PHE A 481 7.72 -1.61 30.84
C PHE A 481 7.59 -1.86 32.36
N GLY A 482 6.89 -0.99 33.08
CA GLY A 482 6.93 -0.92 34.54
C GLY A 482 5.87 -1.74 35.28
N GLY A 483 4.88 -2.29 34.57
CA GLY A 483 3.74 -2.99 35.19
C GLY A 483 3.07 -2.13 36.26
N VAL A 484 2.37 -1.08 35.84
CA VAL A 484 1.61 -0.21 36.75
C VAL A 484 0.12 -0.45 36.59
#